data_AF-A0A2T6IVX0-F1
#
_entry.id   AF-A0A2T6IVX0-F1
#
_cell.length_a   1.000
_cell.length_b   1.000
_cell.length_c   1.000
_cell.angle_alpha   90.00
_cell.angle_beta   90.00
_cell.angle_gamma   90.00
#
_symmetry.space_group_name_H-M   'P 1'
#
loop_
_entity.id
_entity.type
_entity.pdbx_description
1 polymer ?
#
loop_
_entity_poly.entity_id
_entity_poly.type
_entity_poly.pdbx_seq_one_letter_code
_entity_poly.pdbx_strand_id
1 'polypeptide(L)'
;MYVRFLMRGSLPRGLPRACMRKRTAPVYSGYYLNAQLATCASCPLPATRFYCPGGVTADNIETTCKGLDAVSQGGWWIALPATDAPVVYEACSVRGACVGGCGECRDGHSGPLCAMCISGWSRDFFTIVSHCSECPNQLKLAALHGGTLLGLAVFLFVCYFCTNHSLHGKLRGEGDEERSRFVPAMKMLMTFLSVWGVYGLQADLRETWAESTEGDSAVQASEDEAAAIDAFRGSPAYFENYVSAARSVLLISVAGQKVDCWFSGKQLSPLYVYTLVAFLVPVAVLFFLFAAFNLVFLTRRNRPPASKRLFLIVTGTSWRDVFGQKLTAAFGQILSAFLLFWVPGATTYFIAALQCMSLASGERVQVFDTTVSCGGRSYSNATQVALPGMFLWTFGCPIFFFLAMLFHVRSLEERRWLLIFAFLNDFYRPKFFWWESLRLLFVSTLICVAVSPFPIGRPSFLTILLALYGSVFAVARPYVEETRPPW
;
A
#
# COMPACT_ATOMS: atom_id res chain seq x y z
N MET A 1 29.31 69.16 -34.36
CA MET A 1 28.34 70.15 -33.81
C MET A 1 27.09 70.06 -34.68
N TYR A 2 25.94 69.70 -34.09
CA TYR A 2 24.62 69.42 -34.71
C TYR A 2 24.59 68.17 -35.63
N VAL A 3 23.58 67.28 -35.66
CA VAL A 3 22.11 67.44 -35.67
C VAL A 3 21.38 66.19 -35.07
N ARG A 4 20.20 66.45 -34.47
CA ARG A 4 19.04 65.63 -34.03
C ARG A 4 18.78 64.24 -34.65
N PHE A 5 18.17 63.32 -33.87
CA PHE A 5 16.80 62.82 -34.11
C PHE A 5 16.17 62.13 -32.87
N LEU A 6 14.85 62.31 -32.70
CA LEU A 6 13.99 61.92 -31.57
C LEU A 6 13.35 60.52 -31.73
N MET A 7 13.21 59.83 -30.59
CA MET A 7 12.11 58.95 -30.13
C MET A 7 11.59 57.81 -31.03
N ARG A 8 11.83 56.57 -30.59
CA ARG A 8 10.78 55.52 -30.41
C ARG A 8 11.27 54.49 -29.40
N GLY A 9 10.52 54.32 -28.31
CA GLY A 9 10.83 53.37 -27.24
C GLY A 9 10.59 51.92 -27.67
N SER A 10 11.55 51.05 -27.35
CA SER A 10 11.40 49.60 -27.39
C SER A 10 11.78 49.04 -26.01
N LEU A 11 10.80 48.49 -25.29
CA LEU A 11 11.01 47.65 -24.11
C LEU A 11 11.70 46.33 -24.51
N PRO A 12 12.58 45.76 -23.67
CA PRO A 12 13.30 44.54 -23.98
C PRO A 12 12.41 43.30 -23.81
N ARG A 13 12.48 42.43 -24.82
CA ARG A 13 11.96 41.06 -24.84
C ARG A 13 12.80 40.15 -23.95
N GLY A 14 12.16 39.34 -23.10
CA GLY A 14 12.79 38.17 -22.51
C GLY A 14 12.03 37.57 -21.33
N LEU A 15 11.21 36.53 -21.59
CA LEU A 15 10.77 35.46 -20.66
C LEU A 15 9.94 34.41 -21.45
N PRO A 16 9.90 33.14 -21.01
CA PRO A 16 10.80 32.06 -21.44
C PRO A 16 10.28 31.28 -22.65
N ARG A 17 11.19 30.94 -23.56
CA ARG A 17 10.97 29.96 -24.64
C ARG A 17 11.01 28.54 -24.07
N ALA A 18 9.85 27.94 -23.81
CA ALA A 18 9.75 26.50 -23.52
C ALA A 18 9.41 25.72 -24.80
N CYS A 19 10.41 25.56 -25.67
CA CYS A 19 10.58 24.44 -26.63
C CYS A 19 11.77 24.76 -27.54
N MET A 20 12.94 24.17 -27.29
CA MET A 20 14.01 24.08 -28.30
C MET A 20 14.51 22.64 -28.41
N ARG A 21 14.43 22.13 -29.64
CA ARG A 21 14.83 20.79 -30.10
C ARG A 21 16.31 20.83 -30.52
N LYS A 22 17.18 19.97 -29.98
CA LYS A 22 18.44 19.59 -30.66
C LYS A 22 18.16 18.35 -31.54
N ARG A 23 18.64 18.40 -32.78
CA ARG A 23 18.44 17.37 -33.82
C ARG A 23 19.12 16.06 -33.41
N THR A 24 18.31 15.01 -33.19
CA THR A 24 18.51 13.56 -33.41
C THR A 24 17.84 12.74 -32.28
N ALA A 25 16.52 12.49 -32.36
CA ALA A 25 15.77 11.48 -31.59
C ALA A 25 14.26 11.47 -32.00
N PRO A 26 13.52 10.35 -31.79
CA PRO A 26 12.22 10.09 -32.39
C PRO A 26 11.03 10.84 -31.75
N VAL A 27 9.88 10.70 -32.41
CA VAL A 27 8.62 11.46 -32.36
C VAL A 27 7.77 11.13 -31.13
N TYR A 28 7.18 12.15 -30.49
CA TYR A 28 6.11 12.02 -29.48
C TYR A 28 5.12 13.24 -29.63
N SER A 29 3.81 13.21 -29.24
CA SER A 29 2.76 14.32 -29.37
C SER A 29 2.02 14.89 -28.07
N GLY A 30 1.81 16.19 -27.83
CA GLY A 30 1.32 16.95 -26.64
C GLY A 30 0.74 18.31 -27.11
N TYR A 31 0.48 19.41 -26.35
CA TYR A 31 0.11 20.76 -26.93
C TYR A 31 0.62 21.99 -26.12
N TYR A 32 0.92 23.14 -26.77
CA TYR A 32 1.31 24.43 -26.15
C TYR A 32 0.68 25.67 -26.83
N LEU A 33 0.69 26.82 -26.13
CA LEU A 33 0.16 28.11 -26.58
C LEU A 33 1.12 28.82 -27.57
N ASN A 34 0.70 29.00 -28.82
CA ASN A 34 1.39 29.87 -29.75
C ASN A 34 0.83 31.31 -29.67
N ALA A 35 1.48 32.17 -28.88
CA ALA A 35 1.05 33.55 -28.65
C ALA A 35 1.05 34.44 -29.91
N GLN A 36 1.69 34.02 -31.00
CA GLN A 36 1.70 34.77 -32.26
C GLN A 36 0.52 34.40 -33.18
N LEU A 37 -0.06 33.22 -32.99
CA LEU A 37 -1.13 32.69 -33.83
C LEU A 37 -2.47 32.53 -33.08
N ALA A 38 -2.49 32.76 -31.77
CA ALA A 38 -3.66 32.54 -30.91
C ALA A 38 -4.27 31.13 -31.03
N THR A 39 -3.44 30.13 -31.33
CA THR A 39 -3.85 28.73 -31.55
C THR A 39 -3.09 27.77 -30.62
N CYS A 40 -3.74 26.66 -30.26
CA CYS A 40 -3.10 25.52 -29.60
C CYS A 40 -2.35 24.68 -30.65
N ALA A 41 -1.05 24.44 -30.47
CA ALA A 41 -0.23 23.62 -31.38
C ALA A 41 0.36 22.40 -30.65
N SER A 42 0.57 21.27 -31.33
CA SER A 42 0.96 20.02 -30.67
C SER A 42 2.44 19.96 -30.19
N CYS A 43 2.68 19.74 -28.90
CA CYS A 43 3.91 19.25 -28.23
C CYS A 43 4.12 17.73 -28.41
N PRO A 44 4.94 17.05 -27.57
CA PRO A 44 5.06 15.57 -27.43
C PRO A 44 4.39 14.84 -26.22
N LEU A 45 4.01 13.54 -26.33
CA LEU A 45 3.31 12.66 -25.35
C LEU A 45 4.37 11.94 -24.49
N PRO A 46 4.04 11.49 -23.26
CA PRO A 46 2.76 11.67 -22.58
C PRO A 46 2.74 12.94 -21.73
N ALA A 47 1.86 13.89 -22.08
CA ALA A 47 1.64 15.08 -21.28
C ALA A 47 0.45 14.85 -20.34
N THR A 48 0.69 14.73 -19.04
CA THR A 48 -0.37 14.56 -18.01
C THR A 48 -1.26 15.79 -17.82
N ARG A 49 -0.97 16.89 -18.54
CA ARG A 49 -1.64 18.19 -18.46
C ARG A 49 -1.69 18.86 -19.84
N PHE A 50 -2.79 19.55 -20.14
CA PHE A 50 -2.89 20.41 -21.33
C PHE A 50 -3.59 21.74 -21.01
N TYR A 51 -3.36 22.78 -21.81
CA TYR A 51 -3.80 24.15 -21.56
C TYR A 51 -4.72 24.67 -22.68
N CYS A 52 -5.86 25.28 -22.33
CA CYS A 52 -6.76 25.94 -23.28
C CYS A 52 -6.96 27.44 -22.97
N PRO A 53 -6.53 28.37 -23.85
CA PRO A 53 -6.80 29.79 -23.71
C PRO A 53 -8.30 30.11 -23.86
N GLY A 54 -8.84 30.98 -23.00
CA GLY A 54 -10.23 31.47 -23.05
C GLY A 54 -11.24 30.72 -22.17
N GLY A 55 -10.85 29.60 -21.56
CA GLY A 55 -11.73 28.83 -20.67
C GLY A 55 -12.92 28.18 -21.37
N VAL A 56 -13.86 27.63 -20.59
CA VAL A 56 -15.01 26.87 -21.10
C VAL A 56 -16.22 27.81 -21.22
N THR A 57 -16.37 28.47 -22.37
CA THR A 57 -17.64 29.08 -22.79
C THR A 57 -18.35 28.16 -23.77
N ALA A 58 -19.69 28.27 -23.90
CA ALA A 58 -20.46 27.49 -24.88
C ALA A 58 -19.83 27.57 -26.30
N ASP A 59 -19.37 28.77 -26.68
CA ASP A 59 -18.68 29.03 -27.95
C ASP A 59 -17.31 28.33 -28.04
N ASN A 60 -16.54 28.26 -26.96
CA ASN A 60 -15.23 27.58 -26.93
C ASN A 60 -15.36 26.04 -26.94
N ILE A 61 -16.40 25.48 -26.32
CA ILE A 61 -16.70 24.04 -26.39
C ILE A 61 -17.02 23.66 -27.84
N GLU A 62 -17.88 24.44 -28.47
CA GLU A 62 -18.36 24.19 -29.83
C GLU A 62 -17.27 24.35 -30.90
N THR A 63 -16.33 25.27 -30.71
CA THR A 63 -15.27 25.56 -31.70
C THR A 63 -13.94 24.86 -31.41
N THR A 64 -13.57 24.65 -30.15
CA THR A 64 -12.23 24.15 -29.75
C THR A 64 -12.27 22.72 -29.22
N CYS A 65 -13.27 22.35 -28.40
CA CYS A 65 -13.37 20.99 -27.86
C CYS A 65 -13.90 19.98 -28.89
N LYS A 66 -14.79 20.39 -29.81
CA LYS A 66 -15.26 19.52 -30.91
C LYS A 66 -14.16 19.12 -31.91
N GLY A 67 -13.09 19.93 -32.03
CA GLY A 67 -11.95 19.65 -32.93
C GLY A 67 -10.88 18.70 -32.35
N LEU A 68 -10.99 18.33 -31.06
CA LEU A 68 -10.14 17.36 -30.38
C LEU A 68 -10.93 16.06 -30.18
N ASP A 69 -10.83 15.11 -31.11
CA ASP A 69 -11.56 13.83 -31.06
C ASP A 69 -11.44 13.11 -29.70
N ALA A 70 -10.28 13.18 -29.04
CA ALA A 70 -10.05 12.58 -27.71
C ALA A 70 -10.79 13.27 -26.54
N VAL A 71 -11.23 14.51 -26.73
CA VAL A 71 -12.02 15.29 -25.73
C VAL A 71 -13.51 15.25 -26.10
N SER A 72 -13.84 15.25 -27.39
CA SER A 72 -15.21 15.26 -27.89
C SER A 72 -15.88 13.88 -27.91
N GLN A 73 -15.12 12.79 -28.06
CA GLN A 73 -15.64 11.41 -28.04
C GLN A 73 -15.78 10.81 -26.63
N GLY A 74 -15.49 11.58 -25.59
CA GLY A 74 -15.36 11.07 -24.22
C GLY A 74 -13.92 10.63 -23.92
N GLY A 75 -13.44 10.88 -22.71
CA GLY A 75 -12.04 10.72 -22.37
C GLY A 75 -11.76 10.93 -20.87
N TRP A 76 -10.50 10.69 -20.49
CA TRP A 76 -10.04 10.60 -19.11
C TRP A 76 -9.58 11.95 -18.51
N TRP A 77 -10.14 13.08 -18.96
CA TRP A 77 -9.63 14.44 -18.65
C TRP A 77 -10.68 15.31 -17.94
N ILE A 78 -10.23 16.13 -16.99
CA ILE A 78 -11.08 17.07 -16.24
C ILE A 78 -10.50 18.49 -16.27
N ALA A 79 -11.37 19.49 -16.34
CA ALA A 79 -10.98 20.90 -16.28
C ALA A 79 -10.72 21.34 -14.82
N LEU A 80 -9.61 22.00 -14.58
CA LEU A 80 -9.28 22.62 -13.29
C LEU A 80 -9.23 24.15 -13.45
N PRO A 81 -10.09 24.90 -12.74
CA PRO A 81 -10.06 26.35 -12.78
C PRO A 81 -8.76 26.86 -12.12
N ALA A 82 -8.01 27.69 -12.84
CA ALA A 82 -6.86 28.42 -12.32
C ALA A 82 -7.27 29.89 -12.13
N THR A 83 -6.89 30.50 -11.01
CA THR A 83 -7.33 31.87 -10.64
C THR A 83 -6.85 32.94 -11.60
N ASP A 84 -5.70 32.73 -12.26
CA ASP A 84 -5.01 33.75 -13.06
C ASP A 84 -4.46 33.21 -14.41
N ALA A 85 -4.97 32.07 -14.89
CA ALA A 85 -4.41 31.36 -16.06
C ALA A 85 -5.49 30.70 -16.93
N PRO A 86 -5.18 30.33 -18.19
CA PRO A 86 -6.04 29.45 -19.00
C PRO A 86 -6.45 28.19 -18.23
N VAL A 87 -7.67 27.70 -18.48
CA VAL A 87 -8.17 26.44 -17.88
C VAL A 87 -7.20 25.32 -18.21
N VAL A 88 -6.72 24.64 -17.17
CA VAL A 88 -5.80 23.51 -17.30
C VAL A 88 -6.59 22.24 -17.19
N TYR A 89 -6.36 21.33 -18.11
CA TYR A 89 -6.97 20.02 -18.08
C TYR A 89 -5.95 18.99 -17.61
N GLU A 90 -6.37 18.14 -16.69
CA GLU A 90 -5.55 17.12 -16.07
C GLU A 90 -6.23 15.76 -16.17
N ALA A 91 -5.45 14.72 -16.41
CA ALA A 91 -5.98 13.36 -16.52
C ALA A 91 -6.43 12.84 -15.16
N CYS A 92 -7.60 12.21 -15.12
CA CYS A 92 -8.21 11.64 -13.94
C CYS A 92 -7.36 10.47 -13.41
N SER A 93 -7.26 10.36 -12.08
CA SER A 93 -6.47 9.28 -11.45
C SER A 93 -7.09 7.91 -11.75
N VAL A 94 -8.41 7.85 -11.73
CA VAL A 94 -9.21 6.72 -12.20
C VAL A 94 -9.62 7.08 -13.62
N ARG A 95 -9.00 6.43 -14.60
CA ARG A 95 -9.26 6.67 -16.01
C ARG A 95 -10.77 6.72 -16.26
N GLY A 96 -11.52 5.65 -15.95
CA GLY A 96 -12.96 5.60 -16.21
C GLY A 96 -13.86 6.40 -15.26
N ALA A 97 -13.30 7.22 -14.36
CA ALA A 97 -14.12 8.09 -13.50
C ALA A 97 -14.53 9.39 -14.18
N CYS A 98 -13.94 9.72 -15.32
CA CYS A 98 -14.29 10.92 -16.08
C CYS A 98 -15.13 10.55 -17.29
N VAL A 99 -16.25 11.25 -17.44
CA VAL A 99 -17.13 11.15 -18.61
C VAL A 99 -16.71 12.32 -19.48
N GLY A 100 -15.87 12.07 -20.49
CA GLY A 100 -15.30 13.17 -21.26
C GLY A 100 -16.37 14.07 -21.87
N GLY A 101 -15.98 15.32 -22.09
CA GLY A 101 -16.92 16.44 -22.18
C GLY A 101 -16.81 17.28 -20.91
N CYS A 102 -15.88 18.23 -20.92
CA CYS A 102 -15.87 19.41 -20.03
C CYS A 102 -16.19 19.20 -18.54
N GLY A 103 -15.56 18.24 -17.88
CA GLY A 103 -15.38 18.28 -16.42
C GLY A 103 -16.39 17.49 -15.58
N GLU A 104 -17.16 16.59 -16.17
CA GLU A 104 -18.13 15.76 -15.43
C GLU A 104 -17.52 14.42 -14.95
N CYS A 105 -17.85 14.08 -13.70
CA CYS A 105 -17.52 12.78 -13.12
C CYS A 105 -18.58 11.75 -13.46
N ARG A 106 -18.14 10.49 -13.65
CA ARG A 106 -19.02 9.33 -13.79
C ARG A 106 -19.81 9.13 -12.51
N ASP A 107 -21.00 8.54 -12.64
CA ASP A 107 -21.83 8.14 -11.50
C ASP A 107 -21.00 7.43 -10.42
N GLY A 108 -21.25 7.82 -9.17
CA GLY A 108 -20.50 7.33 -8.01
C GLY A 108 -19.22 8.11 -7.71
N HIS A 109 -18.67 8.87 -8.67
CA HIS A 109 -17.43 9.63 -8.52
C HIS A 109 -17.67 11.14 -8.31
N SER A 110 -16.74 11.81 -7.62
CA SER A 110 -16.76 13.23 -7.27
C SER A 110 -15.36 13.74 -6.90
N GLY A 111 -15.27 15.01 -6.48
CA GLY A 111 -14.04 15.64 -6.02
C GLY A 111 -13.04 15.94 -7.15
N PRO A 112 -11.88 16.55 -6.82
CA PRO A 112 -10.88 16.87 -7.83
C PRO A 112 -10.37 15.61 -8.53
N LEU A 113 -10.27 15.68 -9.87
CA LEU A 113 -9.90 14.56 -10.75
C LEU A 113 -10.85 13.35 -10.70
N CYS A 114 -12.09 13.53 -10.21
CA CYS A 114 -13.08 12.47 -10.00
C CYS A 114 -12.55 11.29 -9.16
N ALA A 115 -11.60 11.58 -8.27
CA ALA A 115 -10.90 10.59 -7.45
C ALA A 115 -11.65 10.20 -6.18
N MET A 116 -12.79 10.84 -5.88
CA MET A 116 -13.55 10.63 -4.65
C MET A 116 -14.88 9.95 -4.93
N CYS A 117 -15.42 9.24 -3.93
CA CYS A 117 -16.75 8.65 -4.05
C CYS A 117 -17.81 9.57 -3.45
N ILE A 118 -19.00 9.59 -4.05
CA ILE A 118 -20.16 10.26 -3.46
C ILE A 118 -20.63 9.55 -2.18
N SER A 119 -21.48 10.20 -1.39
CA SER A 119 -22.09 9.59 -0.20
C SER A 119 -22.85 8.30 -0.57
N GLY A 120 -22.66 7.26 0.24
CA GLY A 120 -23.18 5.91 0.00
C GLY A 120 -22.29 5.04 -0.89
N TRP A 121 -21.14 5.54 -1.35
CA TRP A 121 -20.20 4.83 -2.21
C TRP A 121 -18.81 4.77 -1.57
N SER A 122 -18.05 3.74 -1.91
CA SER A 122 -16.71 3.46 -1.39
C SER A 122 -15.84 2.88 -2.49
N ARG A 123 -14.53 3.12 -2.40
CA ARG A 123 -13.52 2.56 -3.29
C ARG A 123 -12.38 1.95 -2.49
N ASP A 124 -11.55 1.18 -3.16
CA ASP A 124 -10.29 0.73 -2.59
C ASP A 124 -9.29 1.91 -2.56
N PHE A 125 -9.24 2.63 -1.43
CA PHE A 125 -8.34 3.78 -1.24
C PHE A 125 -6.84 3.43 -1.35
N PHE A 126 -6.47 2.16 -1.57
CA PHE A 126 -5.08 1.78 -1.88
C PHE A 126 -4.72 1.91 -3.33
N THR A 127 -5.70 1.79 -4.23
CA THR A 127 -5.46 2.05 -5.64
C THR A 127 -5.93 3.44 -5.98
N ILE A 128 -5.04 4.25 -6.52
CA ILE A 128 -5.41 5.52 -7.15
C ILE A 128 -6.31 5.32 -8.38
N VAL A 129 -6.40 4.06 -8.86
CA VAL A 129 -7.20 3.61 -10.00
C VAL A 129 -8.50 2.87 -9.64
N SER A 130 -8.85 2.69 -8.36
CA SER A 130 -10.10 2.00 -7.99
C SER A 130 -11.35 2.78 -8.40
N HIS A 131 -12.32 2.05 -8.96
CA HIS A 131 -13.67 2.56 -9.17
C HIS A 131 -14.47 2.62 -7.87
N CYS A 132 -15.33 3.63 -7.77
CA CYS A 132 -16.31 3.72 -6.71
C CYS A 132 -17.39 2.64 -6.91
N SER A 133 -17.79 2.03 -5.80
CA SER A 133 -18.85 1.02 -5.73
C SER A 133 -19.82 1.37 -4.61
N GLU A 134 -21.08 1.01 -4.77
CA GLU A 134 -22.08 1.21 -3.72
C GLU A 134 -21.70 0.49 -2.43
N CYS A 135 -21.94 1.17 -1.31
CA CYS A 135 -21.73 0.59 0.01
C CYS A 135 -22.74 -0.55 0.24
N PRO A 136 -22.29 -1.71 0.73
CA PRO A 136 -23.19 -2.77 1.13
C PRO A 136 -24.08 -2.31 2.29
N ASN A 137 -25.26 -2.92 2.42
CA ASN A 137 -26.12 -2.67 3.57
C ASN A 137 -25.43 -3.04 4.90
N GLN A 138 -25.91 -2.49 6.01
CA GLN A 138 -25.29 -2.63 7.33
C GLN A 138 -25.13 -4.10 7.78
N LEU A 139 -26.07 -4.97 7.39
CA LEU A 139 -26.00 -6.40 7.71
C LEU A 139 -24.86 -7.10 6.97
N LYS A 140 -24.73 -6.87 5.65
CA LYS A 140 -23.62 -7.41 4.86
C LYS A 140 -22.28 -6.86 5.33
N LEU A 141 -22.22 -5.59 5.70
CA LEU A 141 -21.02 -4.96 6.24
C LEU A 141 -20.63 -5.58 7.59
N ALA A 142 -21.58 -5.75 8.51
CA ALA A 142 -21.34 -6.43 9.79
C ALA A 142 -20.90 -7.90 9.59
N ALA A 143 -21.50 -8.61 8.64
CA ALA A 143 -21.10 -9.98 8.29
C ALA A 143 -19.67 -10.04 7.71
N LEU A 144 -19.30 -9.07 6.87
CA LEU A 144 -17.94 -8.94 6.33
C LEU A 144 -16.93 -8.75 7.47
N HIS A 145 -17.13 -7.77 8.35
CA HIS A 145 -16.24 -7.53 9.48
C HIS A 145 -16.18 -8.71 10.46
N GLY A 146 -17.34 -9.30 10.79
CA GLY A 146 -17.41 -10.47 11.65
C GLY A 146 -16.68 -11.68 11.06
N GLY A 147 -16.83 -11.91 9.75
CA GLY A 147 -16.11 -12.92 9.00
C GLY A 147 -14.61 -12.68 9.00
N THR A 148 -14.15 -11.44 8.81
CA THR A 148 -12.73 -11.10 8.88
C THR A 148 -12.14 -11.33 10.28
N LEU A 149 -12.85 -10.94 11.34
CA LEU A 149 -12.39 -11.15 12.72
C LEU A 149 -12.31 -12.64 13.06
N LEU A 150 -13.30 -13.43 12.64
CA LEU A 150 -13.27 -14.89 12.81
C LEU A 150 -12.13 -15.52 12.01
N GLY A 151 -11.95 -15.12 10.75
CA GLY A 151 -10.87 -15.56 9.89
C GLY A 151 -9.49 -15.26 10.50
N LEU A 152 -9.31 -14.06 11.05
CA LEU A 152 -8.10 -13.67 11.79
C LEU A 152 -7.87 -14.56 13.02
N ALA A 153 -8.90 -14.80 13.82
CA ALA A 153 -8.78 -15.65 15.01
C ALA A 153 -8.38 -17.09 14.66
N VAL A 154 -9.01 -17.67 13.62
CA VAL A 154 -8.67 -19.00 13.10
C VAL A 154 -7.24 -19.03 12.57
N PHE A 155 -6.85 -18.02 11.78
CA PHE A 155 -5.51 -17.92 11.21
C PHE A 155 -4.43 -17.82 12.30
N LEU A 156 -4.62 -16.97 13.31
CA LEU A 156 -3.69 -16.86 14.44
C LEU A 156 -3.63 -18.15 15.26
N PHE A 157 -4.76 -18.84 15.43
CA PHE A 157 -4.80 -20.14 16.09
C PHE A 157 -4.01 -21.20 15.31
N VAL A 158 -4.12 -21.24 13.98
CA VAL A 158 -3.33 -22.13 13.12
C VAL A 158 -1.84 -21.79 13.22
N CYS A 159 -1.48 -20.51 13.17
CA CYS A 159 -0.08 -20.06 13.35
C CYS A 159 0.49 -20.54 14.69
N TYR A 160 -0.26 -20.33 15.77
CA TYR A 160 0.09 -20.81 17.11
C TYR A 160 0.23 -22.33 17.13
N PHE A 161 -0.77 -23.07 16.62
CA PHE A 161 -0.78 -24.53 16.65
C PHE A 161 0.41 -25.11 15.89
N CYS A 162 0.66 -24.65 14.66
CA CYS A 162 1.79 -25.11 13.85
C CYS A 162 3.15 -24.74 14.47
N THR A 163 3.29 -23.53 14.99
CA THR A 163 4.52 -23.08 15.69
C THR A 163 4.78 -23.94 16.93
N ASN A 164 3.76 -24.11 17.76
CA ASN A 164 3.86 -24.87 19.00
C ASN A 164 4.10 -26.37 18.73
N HIS A 165 3.48 -26.93 17.69
CA HIS A 165 3.72 -28.31 17.26
C HIS A 165 5.16 -28.49 16.78
N SER A 166 5.63 -27.66 15.83
CA SER A 166 7.00 -27.68 15.32
C SER A 166 8.02 -27.60 16.46
N LEU A 167 7.80 -26.69 17.40
CA LEU A 167 8.76 -26.48 18.47
C LEU A 167 8.77 -27.62 19.50
N HIS A 168 7.61 -28.21 19.79
CA HIS A 168 7.57 -29.39 20.64
C HIS A 168 8.26 -30.60 20.01
N GLY A 169 8.24 -30.72 18.68
CA GLY A 169 9.06 -31.69 17.95
C GLY A 169 10.55 -31.47 18.19
N LYS A 170 11.02 -30.23 18.03
CA LYS A 170 12.42 -29.85 18.33
C LYS A 170 12.83 -30.18 19.77
N LEU A 171 11.95 -29.90 20.74
CA LEU A 171 12.19 -30.22 22.16
C LEU A 171 12.23 -31.73 22.45
N ARG A 172 11.69 -32.58 21.56
CA ARG A 172 11.79 -34.04 21.63
C ARG A 172 13.05 -34.58 20.94
N GLY A 173 13.83 -33.72 20.28
CA GLY A 173 15.00 -34.11 19.51
C GLY A 173 14.70 -34.47 18.05
N GLU A 174 13.50 -34.17 17.54
CA GLU A 174 13.19 -34.32 16.11
C GLU A 174 14.07 -33.37 15.28
N GLY A 175 14.67 -33.88 14.21
CA GLY A 175 15.49 -33.09 13.30
C GLY A 175 14.64 -32.11 12.47
N ASP A 176 15.25 -31.04 11.95
CA ASP A 176 14.55 -29.99 11.19
C ASP A 176 13.86 -30.49 9.89
N GLU A 177 14.22 -31.68 9.42
CA GLU A 177 13.59 -32.35 8.27
C GLU A 177 12.22 -32.98 8.60
N GLU A 178 12.02 -33.43 9.84
CA GLU A 178 10.79 -34.08 10.28
C GLU A 178 9.76 -33.06 10.77
N ARG A 179 10.21 -31.85 11.13
CA ARG A 179 9.37 -30.77 11.64
C ARG A 179 8.59 -30.07 10.53
N SER A 180 7.36 -29.65 10.84
CA SER A 180 6.51 -28.90 9.90
C SER A 180 7.14 -27.56 9.52
N ARG A 181 7.34 -27.33 8.21
CA ARG A 181 7.85 -26.06 7.63
C ARG A 181 6.77 -25.04 7.30
N PHE A 182 5.54 -25.26 7.76
CA PHE A 182 4.39 -24.39 7.47
C PHE A 182 4.65 -22.92 7.83
N VAL A 183 5.16 -22.65 9.03
CA VAL A 183 5.36 -21.27 9.53
C VAL A 183 6.44 -20.52 8.74
N PRO A 184 7.65 -21.08 8.50
CA PRO A 184 8.63 -20.47 7.59
C PRO A 184 8.09 -20.21 6.18
N ALA A 185 7.39 -21.19 5.58
CA ALA A 185 6.84 -21.07 4.24
C ALA A 185 5.78 -19.96 4.16
N MET A 186 4.85 -19.93 5.11
CA MET A 186 3.82 -18.89 5.22
C MET A 186 4.44 -17.49 5.36
N LYS A 187 5.45 -17.35 6.21
CA LYS A 187 6.18 -16.09 6.41
C LYS A 187 6.87 -15.60 5.12
N MET A 188 7.49 -16.51 4.37
CA MET A 188 8.08 -16.18 3.06
C MET A 188 7.01 -15.79 2.05
N LEU A 189 5.92 -16.55 1.97
CA LEU A 189 4.77 -16.22 1.12
C LEU A 189 4.21 -14.83 1.46
N MET A 190 4.06 -14.49 2.73
CA MET A 190 3.55 -13.18 3.15
C MET A 190 4.52 -12.04 2.82
N THR A 191 5.83 -12.29 2.94
CA THR A 191 6.84 -11.32 2.48
C THR A 191 6.75 -11.10 0.98
N PHE A 192 6.64 -12.20 0.21
CA PHE A 192 6.45 -12.16 -1.24
C PHE A 192 5.18 -11.40 -1.60
N LEU A 193 4.03 -11.76 -1.05
CA LEU A 193 2.75 -11.08 -1.30
C LEU A 193 2.77 -9.60 -0.87
N SER A 194 3.48 -9.25 0.20
CA SER A 194 3.65 -7.84 0.60
C SER A 194 4.48 -7.07 -0.42
N VAL A 195 5.60 -7.63 -0.87
CA VAL A 195 6.45 -7.01 -1.91
C VAL A 195 5.67 -6.87 -3.21
N TRP A 196 5.04 -7.93 -3.71
CA TRP A 196 4.28 -7.90 -4.96
C TRP A 196 3.02 -7.04 -4.86
N GLY A 197 2.31 -7.07 -3.73
CA GLY A 197 1.18 -6.19 -3.47
C GLY A 197 1.60 -4.72 -3.56
N VAL A 198 2.79 -4.39 -3.05
CA VAL A 198 3.37 -3.05 -3.12
C VAL A 198 3.81 -2.68 -4.54
N TYR A 199 4.49 -3.57 -5.27
CA TYR A 199 4.79 -3.35 -6.69
C TYR A 199 3.53 -3.20 -7.53
N GLY A 200 2.45 -3.90 -7.18
CA GLY A 200 1.12 -3.72 -7.79
C GLY A 200 0.47 -2.36 -7.49
N LEU A 201 0.82 -1.70 -6.37
CA LEU A 201 0.43 -0.31 -6.13
C LEU A 201 1.20 0.67 -7.03
N GLN A 202 2.38 0.27 -7.51
CA GLN A 202 3.27 1.09 -8.34
C GLN A 202 3.15 0.86 -9.82
N ALA A 203 2.52 -0.24 -10.24
CA ALA A 203 2.09 -0.38 -11.62
C ALA A 203 1.05 0.71 -11.88
N ASP A 204 1.54 1.94 -12.09
CA ASP A 204 0.85 3.00 -12.77
C ASP A 204 0.76 2.49 -14.21
N LEU A 205 -0.19 1.58 -14.44
CA LEU A 205 -0.65 1.11 -15.75
C LEU A 205 -1.06 2.31 -16.64
N ARG A 206 -1.05 3.52 -16.08
CA ARG A 206 -1.08 4.81 -16.75
C ARG A 206 -0.05 4.98 -17.87
N GLU A 207 1.19 4.47 -17.73
CA GLU A 207 2.26 4.61 -18.74
C GLU A 207 2.37 3.39 -19.68
N THR A 208 2.40 2.17 -19.15
CA THR A 208 2.66 0.95 -19.95
C THR A 208 1.60 0.65 -21.02
N TRP A 209 0.37 1.14 -20.85
CA TRP A 209 -0.74 0.87 -21.78
C TRP A 209 -1.14 2.08 -22.62
N ALA A 210 -0.68 3.29 -22.25
CA ALA A 210 -0.80 4.45 -23.14
C ALA A 210 0.00 4.21 -24.43
N GLU A 211 1.21 3.65 -24.31
CA GLU A 211 2.03 3.27 -25.47
C GLU A 211 1.43 2.13 -26.29
N SER A 212 0.78 1.13 -25.66
CA SER A 212 0.24 -0.02 -26.40
C SER A 212 -1.02 0.32 -27.22
N THR A 213 -1.87 1.21 -26.71
CA THR A 213 -3.15 1.51 -27.39
C THR A 213 -2.97 2.53 -28.52
N GLU A 214 -1.99 3.43 -28.40
CA GLU A 214 -1.66 4.42 -29.45
C GLU A 214 -0.71 3.86 -30.52
N GLY A 215 0.12 2.86 -30.20
CA GLY A 215 0.98 2.18 -31.18
C GLY A 215 0.24 1.22 -32.14
N ASP A 216 -0.86 0.60 -31.67
CA ASP A 216 -1.59 -0.44 -32.42
C ASP A 216 -2.55 0.11 -33.49
N SER A 217 -2.85 1.42 -33.49
CA SER A 217 -3.65 2.02 -34.57
C SER A 217 -2.88 2.24 -35.87
N ALA A 218 -1.58 1.91 -35.90
CA ALA A 218 -0.70 2.11 -37.04
C ALA A 218 -0.01 0.83 -37.58
N VAL A 219 -0.19 -0.36 -36.99
CA VAL A 219 0.53 -1.57 -37.45
C VAL A 219 -0.41 -2.79 -37.54
N GLN A 220 -0.57 -3.34 -38.74
CA GLN A 220 -1.15 -4.67 -38.96
C GLN A 220 -0.19 -5.73 -38.42
N ALA A 221 -0.38 -6.14 -37.16
CA ALA A 221 0.42 -7.17 -36.52
C ALA A 221 0.05 -8.58 -36.99
N SER A 222 1.04 -9.47 -37.09
CA SER A 222 0.88 -10.87 -37.51
C SER A 222 0.23 -11.75 -36.43
N GLU A 223 -0.33 -12.92 -36.80
CA GLU A 223 -1.10 -13.80 -35.88
C GLU A 223 -0.32 -14.25 -34.62
N ASP A 224 1.00 -14.41 -34.70
CA ASP A 224 1.84 -14.77 -33.54
C ASP A 224 2.08 -13.57 -32.60
N GLU A 225 2.13 -12.37 -33.15
CA GLU A 225 2.26 -11.11 -32.41
C GLU A 225 0.93 -10.75 -31.72
N ALA A 226 -0.19 -11.07 -32.38
CA ALA A 226 -1.53 -10.97 -31.80
C ALA A 226 -1.71 -11.86 -30.57
N ALA A 227 -1.14 -13.08 -30.56
CA ALA A 227 -1.19 -13.98 -29.40
C ALA A 227 -0.36 -13.48 -28.20
N ALA A 228 0.80 -12.85 -28.46
CA ALA A 228 1.59 -12.19 -27.42
C ALA A 228 0.88 -10.94 -26.87
N ILE A 229 0.26 -10.15 -27.75
CA ILE A 229 -0.58 -9.00 -27.39
C ILE A 229 -1.81 -9.47 -26.60
N ASP A 230 -2.43 -10.59 -26.93
CA ASP A 230 -3.60 -11.12 -26.23
C ASP A 230 -3.25 -11.70 -24.84
N ALA A 231 -2.06 -12.33 -24.72
CA ALA A 231 -1.50 -12.73 -23.42
C ALA A 231 -1.21 -11.52 -22.50
N PHE A 232 -0.80 -10.38 -23.08
CA PHE A 232 -0.71 -9.11 -22.36
C PHE A 232 -2.09 -8.46 -22.13
N ARG A 233 -3.07 -8.56 -23.04
CA ARG A 233 -4.44 -8.04 -22.83
C ARG A 233 -5.24 -8.80 -21.76
N GLY A 234 -4.92 -10.06 -21.50
CA GLY A 234 -5.42 -10.83 -20.35
C GLY A 234 -4.76 -10.47 -19.01
N SER A 235 -3.66 -9.71 -19.03
CA SER A 235 -2.88 -9.37 -17.84
C SER A 235 -3.55 -8.39 -16.86
N PRO A 236 -4.44 -7.45 -17.22
CA PRO A 236 -5.06 -6.53 -16.27
C PRO A 236 -5.99 -7.26 -15.30
N ALA A 237 -6.88 -8.13 -15.79
CA ALA A 237 -7.75 -8.92 -14.93
C ALA A 237 -6.95 -9.94 -14.11
N TYR A 238 -5.93 -10.59 -14.69
CA TYR A 238 -5.05 -11.49 -13.96
C TYR A 238 -4.28 -10.76 -12.84
N PHE A 239 -3.76 -9.56 -13.13
CA PHE A 239 -2.99 -8.76 -12.18
C PHE A 239 -3.89 -8.11 -11.13
N GLU A 240 -5.08 -7.61 -11.49
CA GLU A 240 -6.10 -7.14 -10.55
C GLU A 240 -6.56 -8.27 -9.65
N ASN A 241 -6.81 -9.47 -10.19
CA ASN A 241 -7.13 -10.66 -9.40
C ASN A 241 -5.97 -11.10 -8.52
N TYR A 242 -4.73 -10.97 -8.99
CA TYR A 242 -3.53 -11.32 -8.24
C TYR A 242 -3.25 -10.32 -7.11
N VAL A 243 -3.38 -9.03 -7.38
CA VAL A 243 -3.28 -7.94 -6.39
C VAL A 243 -4.43 -8.05 -5.39
N SER A 244 -5.66 -8.32 -5.86
CA SER A 244 -6.82 -8.63 -5.03
C SER A 244 -6.61 -9.89 -4.20
N ALA A 245 -5.99 -10.94 -4.74
CA ALA A 245 -5.64 -12.16 -4.01
C ALA A 245 -4.53 -11.91 -2.98
N ALA A 246 -3.48 -11.15 -3.32
CA ALA A 246 -2.44 -10.75 -2.38
C ALA A 246 -3.01 -9.90 -1.24
N ARG A 247 -3.97 -9.00 -1.54
CA ARG A 247 -4.73 -8.20 -0.57
C ARG A 247 -5.69 -9.03 0.26
N SER A 248 -6.34 -10.01 -0.36
CA SER A 248 -7.25 -10.95 0.30
C SER A 248 -6.48 -11.88 1.21
N VAL A 249 -5.26 -12.32 0.86
CA VAL A 249 -4.39 -13.14 1.74
C VAL A 249 -3.80 -12.28 2.86
N LEU A 250 -3.55 -11.00 2.62
CA LEU A 250 -3.42 -9.98 3.66
C LEU A 250 -4.80 -9.63 4.27
N LEU A 251 -5.63 -10.63 4.59
CA LEU A 251 -7.02 -10.64 5.13
C LEU A 251 -7.33 -9.56 6.21
N ILE A 252 -6.29 -8.94 6.74
CA ILE A 252 -6.23 -8.02 7.87
C ILE A 252 -6.11 -6.56 7.40
N SER A 253 -5.87 -6.31 6.12
CA SER A 253 -5.80 -4.97 5.57
C SER A 253 -7.18 -4.28 5.70
N VAL A 254 -7.20 -3.15 6.40
CA VAL A 254 -8.40 -2.35 6.68
C VAL A 254 -9.20 -2.00 5.40
N ALA A 255 -8.55 -2.00 4.24
CA ALA A 255 -9.05 -1.71 2.89
C ALA A 255 -10.21 -2.61 2.48
N GLY A 256 -10.01 -3.93 2.59
CA GLY A 256 -11.01 -4.94 2.21
C GLY A 256 -12.25 -4.89 3.09
N GLN A 257 -12.19 -4.16 4.20
CA GLN A 257 -13.28 -4.04 5.16
C GLN A 257 -14.24 -2.88 4.87
N LYS A 258 -13.97 -2.00 3.87
CA LYS A 258 -14.83 -0.85 3.53
C LYS A 258 -15.30 -0.06 4.76
N VAL A 259 -14.38 0.21 5.70
CA VAL A 259 -14.71 0.83 7.00
C VAL A 259 -15.32 2.22 6.85
N ASP A 260 -15.03 2.91 5.75
CA ASP A 260 -15.61 4.20 5.36
C ASP A 260 -17.13 4.11 5.14
N CYS A 261 -17.67 2.95 4.74
CA CYS A 261 -19.12 2.76 4.59
C CYS A 261 -19.91 2.94 5.91
N TRP A 262 -19.30 2.73 7.08
CA TRP A 262 -19.93 3.06 8.36
C TRP A 262 -20.09 4.57 8.60
N PHE A 263 -19.26 5.36 7.93
CA PHE A 263 -19.15 6.81 8.15
C PHE A 263 -19.48 7.62 6.90
N SER A 264 -19.97 6.99 5.83
CA SER A 264 -20.21 7.61 4.53
C SER A 264 -21.17 8.82 4.59
N GLY A 265 -22.06 8.87 5.58
CA GLY A 265 -22.95 10.02 5.83
C GLY A 265 -22.39 11.11 6.76
N LYS A 266 -21.14 10.98 7.22
CA LYS A 266 -20.47 11.97 8.09
C LYS A 266 -19.36 12.68 7.31
N GLN A 267 -19.12 13.96 7.61
CA GLN A 267 -18.03 14.76 7.01
C GLN A 267 -16.64 14.36 7.54
N LEU A 268 -16.28 13.07 7.47
CA LEU A 268 -14.95 12.57 7.80
C LEU A 268 -14.28 12.09 6.52
N SER A 269 -13.06 12.56 6.26
CA SER A 269 -12.22 12.05 5.17
C SER A 269 -12.03 10.54 5.36
N PRO A 270 -12.32 9.69 4.35
CA PRO A 270 -12.17 8.23 4.44
C PRO A 270 -10.77 7.84 4.93
N LEU A 271 -9.73 8.49 4.40
CA LEU A 271 -8.35 8.23 4.78
C LEU A 271 -8.08 8.39 6.28
N TYR A 272 -8.66 9.42 6.91
CA TYR A 272 -8.55 9.62 8.35
C TYR A 272 -9.13 8.44 9.12
N VAL A 273 -10.32 7.97 8.73
CA VAL A 273 -10.97 6.78 9.33
C VAL A 273 -10.05 5.57 9.22
N TYR A 274 -9.52 5.31 8.03
CA TYR A 274 -8.61 4.20 7.82
C TYR A 274 -7.32 4.29 8.67
N THR A 275 -6.71 5.48 8.79
CA THR A 275 -5.52 5.67 9.63
C THR A 275 -5.80 5.49 11.12
N LEU A 276 -6.96 5.95 11.57
CA LEU A 276 -7.40 5.77 12.95
C LEU A 276 -7.63 4.30 13.27
N VAL A 277 -8.28 3.56 12.36
CA VAL A 277 -8.49 2.11 12.50
C VAL A 277 -7.15 1.37 12.48
N ALA A 278 -6.23 1.73 11.57
CA ALA A 278 -4.89 1.17 11.49
C ALA A 278 -4.09 1.34 12.80
N PHE A 279 -4.35 2.43 13.54
CA PHE A 279 -3.73 2.71 14.83
C PHE A 279 -4.42 1.99 16.01
N LEU A 280 -5.75 1.99 16.06
CA LEU A 280 -6.51 1.53 17.23
C LEU A 280 -6.74 0.03 17.28
N VAL A 281 -6.88 -0.66 16.13
CA VAL A 281 -7.09 -2.11 16.10
C VAL A 281 -5.99 -2.89 16.82
N PRO A 282 -4.68 -2.64 16.63
CA PRO A 282 -3.66 -3.39 17.37
C PRO A 282 -3.78 -3.12 18.86
N VAL A 283 -4.05 -1.88 19.29
CA VAL A 283 -4.26 -1.56 20.72
C VAL A 283 -5.43 -2.37 21.29
N ALA A 284 -6.57 -2.39 20.59
CA ALA A 284 -7.76 -3.12 21.03
C ALA A 284 -7.50 -4.64 21.08
N VAL A 285 -6.91 -5.20 20.03
CA VAL A 285 -6.58 -6.64 19.97
C VAL A 285 -5.62 -7.02 21.09
N LEU A 286 -4.58 -6.23 21.34
CA LEU A 286 -3.63 -6.45 22.42
C LEU A 286 -4.31 -6.42 23.79
N PHE A 287 -5.19 -5.44 24.02
CA PHE A 287 -5.94 -5.32 25.27
C PHE A 287 -6.85 -6.53 25.49
N PHE A 288 -7.64 -6.93 24.48
CA PHE A 288 -8.55 -8.07 24.59
C PHE A 288 -7.81 -9.40 24.70
N LEU A 289 -6.70 -9.60 23.96
CA LEU A 289 -5.84 -10.77 24.11
C LEU A 289 -5.26 -10.83 25.53
N PHE A 290 -4.71 -9.73 26.03
CA PHE A 290 -4.18 -9.67 27.39
C PHE A 290 -5.27 -9.98 28.43
N ALA A 291 -6.45 -9.36 28.32
CA ALA A 291 -7.57 -9.60 29.21
C ALA A 291 -8.05 -11.07 29.18
N ALA A 292 -8.20 -11.65 27.98
CA ALA A 292 -8.62 -13.03 27.81
C ALA A 292 -7.62 -14.02 28.43
N PHE A 293 -6.32 -13.83 28.19
CA PHE A 293 -5.28 -14.68 28.76
C PHE A 293 -5.23 -14.54 30.29
N ASN A 294 -5.33 -13.32 30.83
CA ASN A 294 -5.39 -13.13 32.28
C ASN A 294 -6.64 -13.76 32.90
N LEU A 295 -7.80 -13.66 32.26
CA LEU A 295 -9.02 -14.32 32.71
C LEU A 295 -8.86 -15.85 32.74
N VAL A 296 -8.27 -16.43 31.68
CA VAL A 296 -7.95 -17.86 31.62
C VAL A 296 -6.95 -18.25 32.72
N PHE A 297 -5.92 -17.43 32.98
CA PHE A 297 -4.98 -17.64 34.07
C PHE A 297 -5.69 -17.68 35.42
N LEU A 298 -6.48 -16.65 35.74
CA LEU A 298 -7.16 -16.53 37.04
C LEU A 298 -8.17 -17.66 37.27
N THR A 299 -8.89 -18.08 36.24
CA THR A 299 -9.92 -19.14 36.35
C THR A 299 -9.34 -20.55 36.42
N ARG A 300 -8.14 -20.80 35.86
CA ARG A 300 -7.55 -22.15 35.76
C ARG A 300 -6.32 -22.38 36.63
N ARG A 301 -5.69 -21.33 37.20
CA ARG A 301 -4.43 -21.42 37.98
C ARG A 301 -4.47 -22.40 39.17
N ASN A 302 -5.63 -22.59 39.79
CA ASN A 302 -5.79 -23.44 40.98
C ASN A 302 -6.52 -24.76 40.69
N ARG A 303 -6.78 -25.08 39.42
CA ARG A 303 -7.53 -26.27 39.01
C ARG A 303 -6.65 -27.22 38.19
N PRO A 304 -5.75 -28.00 38.83
CA PRO A 304 -4.91 -28.94 38.11
C PRO A 304 -5.74 -30.09 37.53
N PRO A 305 -5.55 -30.46 36.25
CA PRO A 305 -6.21 -31.60 35.65
C PRO A 305 -5.78 -32.90 36.35
N ALA A 306 -6.72 -33.84 36.51
CA ALA A 306 -6.50 -35.09 37.25
C ALA A 306 -5.29 -35.88 36.72
N SER A 307 -5.12 -35.95 35.40
CA SER A 307 -4.01 -36.66 34.73
C SER A 307 -2.62 -36.12 35.05
N LYS A 308 -2.49 -34.89 35.56
CA LYS A 308 -1.19 -34.25 35.85
C LYS A 308 -0.88 -34.15 37.33
N ARG A 309 -1.81 -34.51 38.21
CA ARG A 309 -1.62 -34.39 39.67
C ARG A 309 -0.43 -35.21 40.16
N LEU A 310 -0.31 -36.47 39.72
CA LEU A 310 0.79 -37.34 40.09
C LEU A 310 2.15 -36.75 39.65
N PHE A 311 2.24 -36.28 38.41
CA PHE A 311 3.46 -35.68 37.87
C PHE A 311 3.88 -34.42 38.65
N LEU A 312 2.92 -33.56 39.02
CA LEU A 312 3.20 -32.34 39.79
C LEU A 312 3.72 -32.67 41.20
N ILE A 313 3.16 -33.70 41.85
CA ILE A 313 3.62 -34.17 43.17
C ILE A 313 5.05 -34.71 43.07
N VAL A 314 5.32 -35.58 42.09
CA VAL A 314 6.64 -36.20 41.89
C VAL A 314 7.73 -35.16 41.56
N THR A 315 7.39 -34.15 40.76
CA THR A 315 8.36 -33.10 40.36
C THR A 315 8.47 -31.95 41.35
N GLY A 316 7.60 -31.88 42.37
CA GLY A 316 7.53 -30.74 43.29
C GLY A 316 7.16 -29.40 42.62
N THR A 317 6.66 -29.42 41.38
CA THR A 317 6.33 -28.20 40.63
C THR A 317 4.88 -27.78 40.83
N SER A 318 4.65 -26.47 40.94
CA SER A 318 3.29 -25.93 41.04
C SER A 318 2.59 -25.93 39.68
N TRP A 319 1.32 -26.36 39.64
CA TRP A 319 0.48 -26.27 38.45
C TRP A 319 0.40 -24.84 37.91
N ARG A 320 0.38 -23.85 38.81
CA ARG A 320 0.33 -22.43 38.47
C ARG A 320 1.50 -22.03 37.56
N ASP A 321 2.70 -22.52 37.85
CA ASP A 321 3.91 -22.14 37.13
C ASP A 321 3.97 -22.82 35.77
N VAL A 322 3.64 -24.13 35.72
CA VAL A 322 3.57 -24.89 34.47
C VAL A 322 2.50 -24.31 33.54
N PHE A 323 1.32 -23.99 34.07
CA PHE A 323 0.24 -23.40 33.29
C PHE A 323 0.58 -21.97 32.85
N GLY A 324 1.16 -21.17 33.75
CA GLY A 324 1.63 -19.82 33.47
C GLY A 324 2.63 -19.79 32.31
N GLN A 325 3.66 -20.64 32.35
CA GLN A 325 4.64 -20.73 31.26
C GLN A 325 4.01 -21.07 29.90
N LYS A 326 3.11 -22.05 29.85
CA LYS A 326 2.41 -22.42 28.61
C LYS A 326 1.57 -21.26 28.08
N LEU A 327 0.88 -20.57 28.98
CA LEU A 327 0.02 -19.45 28.62
C LEU A 327 0.84 -18.25 28.12
N THR A 328 1.97 -17.94 28.77
CA THR A 328 2.89 -16.90 28.31
C THR A 328 3.51 -17.24 26.95
N ALA A 329 3.87 -18.49 26.71
CA ALA A 329 4.37 -18.93 25.40
C ALA A 329 3.30 -18.76 24.31
N ALA A 330 2.07 -19.22 24.55
CA ALA A 330 0.96 -19.06 23.61
C ALA A 330 0.66 -17.57 23.33
N PHE A 331 0.65 -16.74 24.38
CA PHE A 331 0.47 -15.29 24.24
C PHE A 331 1.57 -14.69 23.37
N GLY A 332 2.85 -14.99 23.65
CA GLY A 332 3.99 -14.47 22.88
C GLY A 332 3.96 -14.87 21.42
N GLN A 333 3.62 -16.12 21.11
CA GLN A 333 3.49 -16.62 19.73
C GLN A 333 2.34 -15.94 18.97
N ILE A 334 1.15 -15.84 19.58
CA ILE A 334 -0.03 -15.21 18.96
C ILE A 334 0.21 -13.71 18.77
N LEU A 335 0.79 -13.05 19.78
CA LEU A 335 1.18 -11.64 19.73
C LEU A 335 2.14 -11.36 18.58
N SER A 336 3.20 -12.16 18.49
CA SER A 336 4.22 -12.01 17.44
C SER A 336 3.63 -12.26 16.06
N ALA A 337 2.76 -13.26 15.91
CA ALA A 337 2.06 -13.53 14.66
C ALA A 337 1.16 -12.36 14.25
N PHE A 338 0.28 -11.91 15.15
CA PHE A 338 -0.62 -10.79 14.87
C PHE A 338 0.14 -9.53 14.44
N LEU A 339 1.15 -9.12 15.21
CA LEU A 339 1.90 -7.90 14.91
C LEU A 339 2.69 -8.01 13.59
N LEU A 340 3.31 -9.16 13.31
CA LEU A 340 4.05 -9.35 12.06
C LEU A 340 3.14 -9.19 10.84
N PHE A 341 1.92 -9.73 10.88
CA PHE A 341 0.97 -9.62 9.77
C PHE A 341 0.21 -8.29 9.74
N TRP A 342 0.07 -7.60 10.87
CA TRP A 342 -0.55 -6.28 10.95
C TRP A 342 0.32 -5.18 10.32
N VAL A 343 1.63 -5.21 10.60
CA VAL A 343 2.56 -4.11 10.28
C VAL A 343 2.59 -3.72 8.79
N PRO A 344 2.67 -4.64 7.81
CA PRO A 344 2.67 -4.26 6.40
C PRO A 344 1.40 -3.48 6.01
N GLY A 345 0.24 -3.98 6.43
CA GLY A 345 -1.04 -3.31 6.20
C GLY A 345 -1.10 -1.93 6.87
N ALA A 346 -0.76 -1.84 8.15
CA ALA A 346 -0.79 -0.57 8.88
C ALA A 346 0.14 0.51 8.27
N THR A 347 1.33 0.08 7.82
CA THR A 347 2.34 0.97 7.24
C THR A 347 1.83 1.67 5.99
N THR A 348 1.07 0.98 5.14
CA THR A 348 0.52 1.60 3.91
C THR A 348 -0.44 2.74 4.26
N TYR A 349 -1.31 2.60 5.28
CA TYR A 349 -2.23 3.67 5.71
C TYR A 349 -1.49 4.88 6.27
N PHE A 350 -0.51 4.64 7.14
CA PHE A 350 0.23 5.74 7.77
C PHE A 350 1.01 6.53 6.72
N ILE A 351 1.66 5.86 5.77
CA ILE A 351 2.38 6.56 4.70
C ILE A 351 1.40 7.25 3.76
N ALA A 352 0.30 6.60 3.38
CA ALA A 352 -0.72 7.19 2.50
C ALA A 352 -1.25 8.53 3.06
N ALA A 353 -1.50 8.62 4.37
CA ALA A 353 -1.97 9.85 5.01
C ALA A 353 -1.03 11.05 4.90
N LEU A 354 0.27 10.82 4.70
CA LEU A 354 1.27 11.88 4.65
C LEU A 354 1.44 12.48 3.24
N GLN A 355 0.84 11.87 2.22
CA GLN A 355 1.16 12.18 0.83
C GLN A 355 0.35 13.30 0.23
N CYS A 356 1.05 14.19 -0.46
CA CYS A 356 0.46 15.31 -1.15
C CYS A 356 0.90 15.33 -2.61
N MET A 357 -0.03 15.69 -3.49
CA MET A 357 0.23 16.02 -4.87
C MET A 357 -0.17 17.48 -5.15
N SER A 358 0.51 18.10 -6.10
CA SER A 358 0.13 19.42 -6.61
C SER A 358 -0.77 19.27 -7.82
N LEU A 359 -1.97 19.85 -7.78
CA LEU A 359 -2.84 19.96 -8.95
C LEU A 359 -2.31 21.01 -9.94
N ALA A 360 -2.79 20.94 -11.17
CA ALA A 360 -2.52 21.97 -12.15
C ALA A 360 -3.00 23.38 -11.75
N SER A 361 -4.01 23.48 -10.87
CA SER A 361 -4.48 24.73 -10.28
C SER A 361 -3.47 25.39 -9.31
N GLY A 362 -2.39 24.69 -8.94
CA GLY A 362 -1.43 25.12 -7.92
C GLY A 362 -1.80 24.70 -6.49
N GLU A 363 -3.01 24.18 -6.28
CA GLU A 363 -3.41 23.65 -4.97
C GLU A 363 -2.66 22.34 -4.65
N ARG A 364 -2.29 22.17 -3.37
CA ARG A 364 -1.69 20.93 -2.86
C ARG A 364 -2.73 20.14 -2.10
N VAL A 365 -3.14 19.01 -2.65
CA VAL A 365 -4.14 18.12 -2.04
C VAL A 365 -3.53 16.75 -1.73
N GLN A 366 -4.23 16.00 -0.90
CA GLN A 366 -3.82 14.67 -0.50
C GLN A 366 -4.06 13.66 -1.67
N VAL A 367 -3.14 12.71 -1.86
CA VAL A 367 -3.11 11.82 -3.04
C VAL A 367 -4.30 10.85 -3.09
N PHE A 368 -4.76 10.38 -1.93
CA PHE A 368 -5.81 9.36 -1.80
C PHE A 368 -7.19 9.95 -1.49
N ASP A 369 -7.25 11.22 -1.12
CA ASP A 369 -8.39 12.03 -0.76
C ASP A 369 -8.15 13.45 -1.27
N THR A 370 -8.46 13.65 -2.54
CA THR A 370 -8.21 14.92 -3.23
C THR A 370 -9.10 16.05 -2.71
N THR A 371 -10.11 15.78 -1.88
CA THR A 371 -10.89 16.83 -1.21
C THR A 371 -10.16 17.45 -0.02
N VAL A 372 -9.11 16.80 0.47
CA VAL A 372 -8.32 17.26 1.61
C VAL A 372 -7.12 18.06 1.13
N SER A 373 -7.11 19.36 1.44
CA SER A 373 -5.94 20.20 1.20
C SER A 373 -4.83 19.91 2.22
N CYS A 374 -3.59 19.85 1.76
CA CYS A 374 -2.43 19.53 2.60
C CYS A 374 -2.02 20.63 3.58
N GLY A 375 -2.62 21.82 3.48
CA GLY A 375 -2.54 22.88 4.50
C GLY A 375 -3.74 22.90 5.46
N GLY A 376 -4.73 22.04 5.23
CA GLY A 376 -5.99 22.03 5.97
C GLY A 376 -5.91 21.33 7.33
N ARG A 377 -6.89 21.62 8.19
CA ARG A 377 -7.04 20.96 9.51
C ARG A 377 -7.23 19.45 9.39
N SER A 378 -7.94 18.98 8.37
CA SER A 378 -8.19 17.55 8.16
C SER A 378 -6.88 16.78 7.91
N TYR A 379 -6.00 17.32 7.05
CA TYR A 379 -4.66 16.76 6.82
C TYR A 379 -3.81 16.76 8.09
N SER A 380 -3.83 17.85 8.86
CA SER A 380 -3.12 17.93 10.15
C SER A 380 -3.60 16.85 11.12
N ASN A 381 -4.91 16.62 11.24
CA ASN A 381 -5.47 15.60 12.13
C ASN A 381 -5.06 14.19 11.70
N ALA A 382 -5.11 13.88 10.39
CA ALA A 382 -4.63 12.60 9.87
C ALA A 382 -3.13 12.39 10.11
N THR A 383 -2.33 13.44 9.92
CA THR A 383 -0.88 13.42 10.14
C THR A 383 -0.53 13.18 11.62
N GLN A 384 -1.28 13.79 12.55
CA GLN A 384 -1.09 13.60 13.99
C GLN A 384 -1.35 12.16 14.47
N VAL A 385 -2.15 11.38 13.75
CA VAL A 385 -2.36 9.95 14.02
C VAL A 385 -1.36 9.09 13.26
N ALA A 386 -1.10 9.42 11.99
CA ALA A 386 -0.25 8.64 11.11
C ALA A 386 1.22 8.64 11.52
N LEU A 387 1.77 9.79 11.95
CA LEU A 387 3.18 9.87 12.36
C LEU A 387 3.47 9.00 13.60
N PRO A 388 2.76 9.14 14.73
CA PRO A 388 2.94 8.23 15.87
C PRO A 388 2.68 6.77 15.50
N GLY A 389 1.68 6.49 14.65
CA GLY A 389 1.38 5.14 14.18
C GLY A 389 2.54 4.51 13.42
N MET A 390 3.20 5.27 12.55
CA MET A 390 4.39 4.83 11.83
C MET A 390 5.56 4.56 12.79
N PHE A 391 5.84 5.46 13.73
CA PHE A 391 6.93 5.22 14.69
C PHE A 391 6.66 4.04 15.62
N LEU A 392 5.43 3.90 16.12
CA LEU A 392 5.07 2.87 17.08
C LEU A 392 4.92 1.49 16.43
N TRP A 393 4.15 1.40 15.34
CA TRP A 393 3.79 0.13 14.72
C TRP A 393 4.76 -0.26 13.61
N THR A 394 5.03 0.64 12.66
CA THR A 394 5.88 0.30 11.49
C THR A 394 7.32 0.02 11.89
N PHE A 395 7.95 0.91 12.65
CA PHE A 395 9.36 0.76 13.05
C PHE A 395 9.52 0.25 14.49
N GLY A 396 8.66 0.70 15.39
CA GLY A 396 8.73 0.37 16.81
C GLY A 396 8.52 -1.12 17.08
N CYS A 397 7.60 -1.78 16.37
CA CYS A 397 7.37 -3.22 16.55
C CYS A 397 8.60 -4.09 16.18
N PRO A 398 9.20 -3.97 14.98
CA PRO A 398 10.44 -4.69 14.67
C PRO A 398 11.58 -4.43 15.66
N ILE A 399 11.76 -3.16 16.06
CA ILE A 399 12.79 -2.75 17.03
C ILE A 399 12.50 -3.36 18.41
N PHE A 400 11.25 -3.35 18.85
CA PHE A 400 10.82 -3.98 20.09
C PHE A 400 11.13 -5.48 20.10
N PHE A 401 10.81 -6.21 19.04
CA PHE A 401 11.16 -7.63 18.93
C PHE A 401 12.66 -7.86 18.94
N PHE A 402 13.43 -7.02 18.23
CA PHE A 402 14.88 -7.11 18.22
C PHE A 402 15.46 -6.90 19.62
N LEU A 403 15.04 -5.84 20.31
CA LEU A 403 15.48 -5.53 21.67
C LEU A 403 15.07 -6.65 22.66
N ALA A 404 13.83 -7.12 22.59
CA ALA A 404 13.35 -8.20 23.45
C ALA A 404 14.18 -9.49 23.29
N MET A 405 14.52 -9.87 22.06
CA MET A 405 15.39 -11.01 21.81
C MET A 405 16.86 -10.73 22.19
N LEU A 406 17.33 -9.50 22.00
CA LEU A 406 18.69 -9.09 22.40
C LEU A 406 18.87 -9.16 23.92
N PHE A 407 17.90 -8.69 24.70
CA PHE A 407 17.91 -8.78 26.17
C PHE A 407 17.96 -10.23 26.66
N HIS A 408 17.33 -11.15 25.92
CA HIS A 408 17.28 -12.57 26.25
C HIS A 408 18.22 -13.44 25.41
N VAL A 409 19.18 -12.86 24.68
CA VAL A 409 19.98 -13.57 23.67
C VAL A 409 20.72 -14.79 24.23
N ARG A 410 21.25 -14.67 25.46
CA ARG A 410 21.96 -15.76 26.15
C ARG A 410 21.03 -16.87 26.63
N SER A 411 19.74 -16.57 26.78
CA SER A 411 18.71 -17.46 27.29
C SER A 411 17.75 -17.92 26.18
N LEU A 412 17.98 -17.58 24.90
CA LEU A 412 17.11 -17.99 23.79
C LEU A 412 17.05 -19.50 23.61
N GLU A 413 18.08 -20.24 24.04
CA GLU A 413 18.12 -21.70 24.03
C GLU A 413 17.40 -22.33 25.22
N GLU A 414 17.11 -21.55 26.27
CA GLU A 414 16.31 -22.03 27.39
C GLU A 414 14.88 -22.29 26.94
N ARG A 415 14.31 -23.42 27.39
CA ARG A 415 12.98 -23.89 27.01
C ARG A 415 11.89 -22.81 27.09
N ARG A 416 11.94 -21.93 28.10
CA ARG A 416 10.96 -20.86 28.30
C ARG A 416 10.99 -19.83 27.17
N TRP A 417 12.16 -19.26 26.89
CA TRP A 417 12.31 -18.20 25.89
C TRP A 417 12.25 -18.74 24.48
N LEU A 418 12.74 -19.97 24.27
CA LEU A 418 12.58 -20.70 23.03
C LEU A 418 11.10 -20.85 22.65
N LEU A 419 10.23 -21.17 23.61
CA LEU A 419 8.76 -21.26 23.40
C LEU A 419 8.12 -19.89 23.13
N ILE A 420 8.51 -18.84 23.85
CA ILE A 420 7.93 -17.50 23.69
C ILE A 420 8.29 -16.90 22.33
N PHE A 421 9.56 -16.99 21.94
CA PHE A 421 10.09 -16.43 20.69
C PHE A 421 10.04 -17.42 19.52
N ALA A 422 9.40 -18.58 19.68
CA ALA A 422 9.30 -19.63 18.67
C ALA A 422 8.83 -19.08 17.32
N PHE A 423 7.77 -18.27 17.34
CA PHE A 423 7.25 -17.69 16.11
C PHE A 423 8.26 -16.76 15.44
N LEU A 424 9.15 -16.10 16.18
CA LEU A 424 10.14 -15.19 15.61
C LEU A 424 11.43 -15.90 15.19
N ASN A 425 11.90 -16.89 15.95
CA ASN A 425 13.25 -17.44 15.81
C ASN A 425 13.33 -18.92 15.35
N ASP A 426 12.20 -19.63 15.21
CA ASP A 426 12.25 -21.03 14.76
C ASP A 426 12.81 -21.15 13.33
N PHE A 427 13.59 -22.21 13.10
CA PHE A 427 14.34 -22.51 11.86
C PHE A 427 15.49 -21.55 11.47
N TYR A 428 15.79 -20.52 12.26
CA TYR A 428 16.98 -19.70 12.06
C TYR A 428 18.19 -20.26 12.84
N ARG A 429 19.39 -20.03 12.31
CA ARG A 429 20.62 -20.31 13.06
C ARG A 429 20.68 -19.37 14.28
N PRO A 430 21.13 -19.82 15.46
CA PRO A 430 21.12 -18.99 16.69
C PRO A 430 21.81 -17.63 16.56
N LYS A 431 22.86 -17.54 15.74
CA LYS A 431 23.59 -16.30 15.44
C LYS A 431 22.72 -15.22 14.75
N PHE A 432 21.65 -15.63 14.06
CA PHE A 432 20.77 -14.75 13.28
C PHE A 432 19.39 -14.57 13.94
N PHE A 433 19.34 -14.57 15.27
CA PHE A 433 18.09 -14.35 16.01
C PHE A 433 17.32 -13.07 15.62
N TRP A 434 18.04 -12.08 15.09
CA TRP A 434 17.51 -10.78 14.67
C TRP A 434 16.92 -10.77 13.25
N TRP A 435 17.04 -11.88 12.51
CA TRP A 435 16.68 -11.95 11.09
C TRP A 435 15.23 -11.53 10.82
N GLU A 436 14.31 -11.98 11.66
CA GLU A 436 12.88 -11.68 11.53
C GLU A 436 12.58 -10.18 11.70
N SER A 437 13.24 -9.53 12.65
CA SER A 437 13.15 -8.08 12.82
C SER A 437 13.72 -7.31 11.63
N LEU A 438 14.86 -7.75 11.07
CA LEU A 438 15.41 -7.14 9.86
C LEU A 438 14.44 -7.29 8.68
N ARG A 439 13.87 -8.47 8.49
CA ARG A 439 12.92 -8.72 7.40
C ARG A 439 11.69 -7.82 7.51
N LEU A 440 11.14 -7.66 8.72
CA LEU A 440 9.99 -6.78 8.92
C LEU A 440 10.34 -5.31 8.65
N LEU A 441 11.51 -4.83 9.13
CA LEU A 441 12.02 -3.48 8.81
C LEU A 441 12.21 -3.28 7.30
N PHE A 442 12.72 -4.30 6.60
CA PHE A 442 12.89 -4.27 5.16
C PHE A 442 11.55 -4.10 4.44
N VAL A 443 10.55 -4.93 4.76
CA VAL A 443 9.20 -4.84 4.17
C VAL A 443 8.58 -3.48 4.46
N SER A 444 8.68 -2.98 5.70
CA SER A 444 8.21 -1.65 6.09
C SER A 444 8.87 -0.53 5.27
N THR A 445 10.20 -0.58 5.11
CA THR A 445 10.94 0.41 4.31
C THR A 445 10.56 0.35 2.83
N LEU A 446 10.39 -0.86 2.30
CA LEU A 446 9.95 -1.11 0.93
C LEU A 446 8.56 -0.50 0.68
N ILE A 447 7.62 -0.69 1.61
CA ILE A 447 6.30 -0.04 1.56
C ILE A 447 6.44 1.49 1.59
N CYS A 448 7.23 2.03 2.51
CA CYS A 448 7.43 3.47 2.62
C CYS A 448 7.94 4.07 1.31
N VAL A 449 8.96 3.48 0.69
CA VAL A 449 9.51 3.94 -0.59
C VAL A 449 8.51 3.80 -1.71
N ALA A 450 7.77 2.69 -1.75
CA ALA A 450 6.91 2.40 -2.87
C ALA A 450 5.67 3.28 -2.94
N VAL A 451 5.06 3.55 -1.79
CA VAL A 451 3.91 4.44 -1.71
C VAL A 451 4.39 5.89 -1.88
N SER A 452 5.57 6.28 -1.36
CA SER A 452 6.04 7.68 -1.36
C SER A 452 6.11 8.34 -2.75
N PRO A 453 5.72 9.63 -2.88
CA PRO A 453 5.63 10.30 -4.16
C PRO A 453 7.00 10.81 -4.68
N PHE A 454 8.00 9.94 -4.91
CA PHE A 454 9.25 10.34 -5.56
C PHE A 454 9.06 10.55 -7.07
N PRO A 455 9.24 11.74 -7.65
CA PRO A 455 8.92 11.97 -9.06
C PRO A 455 9.85 11.25 -10.04
N ILE A 456 11.08 10.88 -9.63
CA ILE A 456 12.07 10.23 -10.47
C ILE A 456 12.78 9.14 -9.65
N GLY A 457 12.94 7.94 -10.22
CA GLY A 457 13.78 6.88 -9.63
C GLY A 457 13.11 5.95 -8.62
N ARG A 458 11.79 6.03 -8.36
CA ARG A 458 11.07 5.04 -7.51
C ARG A 458 11.40 3.57 -7.83
N PRO A 459 11.29 3.11 -9.10
CA PRO A 459 11.61 1.73 -9.43
C PRO A 459 13.09 1.42 -9.15
N SER A 460 13.99 2.36 -9.41
CA SER A 460 15.42 2.22 -9.12
C SER A 460 15.68 2.04 -7.62
N PHE A 461 15.06 2.84 -6.75
CA PHE A 461 15.21 2.71 -5.30
C PHE A 461 14.72 1.36 -4.77
N LEU A 462 13.59 0.87 -5.29
CA LEU A 462 13.07 -0.43 -4.87
C LEU A 462 13.92 -1.59 -5.35
N THR A 463 14.40 -1.54 -6.59
CA THR A 463 15.35 -2.53 -7.11
C THR A 463 16.64 -2.53 -6.28
N ILE A 464 17.15 -1.36 -5.90
CA ILE A 464 18.31 -1.25 -5.01
C ILE A 464 18.02 -1.88 -3.64
N LEU A 465 16.85 -1.59 -3.05
CA LEU A 465 16.45 -2.17 -1.76
C LEU A 465 16.32 -3.70 -1.84
N LEU A 466 15.66 -4.23 -2.87
CA LEU A 466 15.56 -5.68 -3.10
C LEU A 466 16.93 -6.32 -3.31
N ALA A 467 17.80 -5.70 -4.09
CA ALA A 467 19.15 -6.18 -4.32
C ALA A 467 19.98 -6.18 -3.02
N LEU A 468 19.84 -5.15 -2.19
CA LEU A 468 20.49 -5.08 -0.88
C LEU A 468 19.98 -6.16 0.07
N TYR A 469 18.67 -6.36 0.16
CA TYR A 469 18.09 -7.43 0.97
C TYR A 469 18.50 -8.82 0.46
N GLY A 470 18.48 -9.03 -0.86
CA GLY A 470 18.94 -10.28 -1.48
C GLY A 470 20.43 -10.55 -1.22
N SER A 471 21.26 -9.51 -1.25
CA SER A 471 22.69 -9.61 -0.91
C SER A 471 22.89 -9.96 0.56
N VAL A 472 22.18 -9.29 1.47
CA VAL A 472 22.20 -9.61 2.91
C VAL A 472 21.72 -11.03 3.16
N PHE A 473 20.66 -11.47 2.49
CA PHE A 473 20.16 -12.85 2.56
C PHE A 473 21.20 -13.88 2.08
N ALA A 474 21.82 -13.64 0.92
CA ALA A 474 22.82 -14.54 0.33
C ALA A 474 24.08 -14.67 1.19
N VAL A 475 24.48 -13.58 1.86
CA VAL A 475 25.64 -13.55 2.78
C VAL A 475 25.30 -14.17 4.14
N ALA A 476 24.16 -13.79 4.73
CA ALA A 476 23.78 -14.25 6.06
C ALA A 476 23.38 -15.72 6.08
N ARG A 477 22.66 -16.21 5.05
CA ARG A 477 22.08 -17.57 5.01
C ARG A 477 21.42 -17.93 6.34
N PRO A 478 20.37 -17.19 6.74
CA PRO A 478 19.85 -17.19 8.11
C PRO A 478 19.21 -18.52 8.52
N TYR A 479 18.75 -19.31 7.56
CA TYR A 479 18.11 -20.60 7.80
C TYR A 479 19.13 -21.70 8.10
N VAL A 480 18.74 -22.66 8.95
CA VAL A 480 19.49 -23.90 9.16
C VAL A 480 19.47 -24.70 7.84
N GLU A 481 20.61 -25.29 7.47
CA GLU A 481 20.89 -25.89 6.14
C GLU A 481 19.71 -26.68 5.53
N GLU A 482 19.41 -26.40 4.27
CA GLU A 482 18.60 -27.28 3.43
C GLU A 482 19.42 -28.54 3.12
N THR A 483 19.32 -29.54 3.98
CA THR A 483 19.96 -30.86 3.79
C THR A 483 19.31 -31.69 2.68
N ARG A 484 18.33 -31.15 1.94
CA ARG A 484 17.84 -31.77 0.71
C ARG A 484 18.37 -31.00 -0.50
N PRO A 485 18.97 -31.68 -1.50
CA PRO A 485 19.18 -31.05 -2.79
C PRO A 485 17.82 -30.59 -3.33
N PRO A 486 17.77 -29.43 -4.01
CA PRO A 486 16.56 -29.03 -4.74
C PRO A 486 16.23 -30.14 -5.73
N TRP A 487 14.96 -30.53 -5.74
CA TRP A 487 14.36 -31.52 -6.63
C TRP A 487 14.75 -31.31 -8.08
#